data_AF-A0A8J3DAZ4-F1
#
_entry.id   AF-A0A8J3DAZ4-F1
#
_cell.length_a   1.000
_cell.length_b   1.000
_cell.length_c   1.000
_cell.angle_alpha   90.00
_cell.angle_beta   90.00
_cell.angle_gamma   90.00
#
_symmetry.space_group_name_H-M   'P 1'
#
loop_
_entity.id
_entity.type
_entity.pdbx_description
1 polymer ?
#
loop_
_entity_poly.entity_id
_entity_poly.type
_entity_poly.pdbx_seq_one_letter_code
_entity_poly.pdbx_strand_id
1 'polypeptide(L)' 'MNSTTAHAILGVRLCALFIGVLGLWLLVANLVEGFGDFNPSYIAYFLVNQVARPLIAVVLGLLLWAFSGPLGRLLGRGLS' A
#
# COMPACT_ATOMS: atom_id res chain seq x y z
N MET A 1 3.21 -1.87 27.55
CA MET A 1 3.16 -2.52 26.23
C MET A 1 4.38 -3.43 26.16
N ASN A 2 4.21 -4.75 26.04
CA ASN A 2 5.34 -5.68 26.02
C ASN A 2 6.29 -5.36 24.85
N SER A 3 7.59 -5.58 25.04
CA SER A 3 8.59 -5.36 23.99
C SER A 3 8.22 -6.12 22.71
N THR A 4 7.73 -7.35 22.81
CA THR A 4 7.32 -8.20 21.69
C THR A 4 6.20 -7.60 20.82
N THR A 5 5.19 -6.95 21.43
CA THR A 5 4.10 -6.32 20.66
C THR A 5 4.56 -5.05 19.94
N ALA A 6 5.53 -4.32 20.51
CA ALA A 6 6.14 -3.17 19.84
C ALA A 6 6.94 -3.59 18.58
N HIS A 7 7.71 -4.67 18.65
CA HIS A 7 8.45 -5.20 17.50
C HIS A 7 7.52 -5.70 16.38
N ALA A 8 6.42 -6.38 16.75
CA ALA A 8 5.42 -6.83 15.79
C ALA A 8 4.76 -5.68 15.02
N ILE A 9 4.36 -4.61 15.71
CA ILE A 9 3.79 -3.41 15.07
C ILE A 9 4.80 -2.74 14.14
N LEU A 10 6.06 -2.68 14.54
CA LEU A 10 7.12 -2.11 13.72
C LEU A 10 7.34 -2.92 12.44
N GLY A 11 7.32 -4.25 12.52
CA GLY A 11 7.36 -5.15 11.37
C GLY A 11 6.20 -4.92 10.39
N VAL A 12 4.97 -4.82 10.92
CA VAL A 12 3.78 -4.52 10.08
C VAL A 12 3.91 -3.16 9.40
N ARG A 13 4.44 -2.15 10.09
CA ARG A 13 4.67 -0.82 9.50
C ARG A 13 5.71 -0.83 8.39
N LEU A 14 6.78 -1.60 8.55
CA LEU A 14 7.82 -1.75 7.52
C LEU A 14 7.27 -2.49 6.29
N CYS A 15 6.51 -3.57 6.48
CA CYS A 15 5.83 -4.26 5.38
C CYS A 15 4.83 -3.34 4.67
N ALA A 16 4.06 -2.56 5.43
CA ALA A 16 3.10 -1.60 4.88
C ALA A 16 3.79 -0.49 4.05
N LEU A 17 4.91 0.04 4.55
CA LEU A 17 5.76 0.98 3.82
C LEU A 17 6.32 0.35 2.54
N PHE A 18 6.83 -0.88 2.60
CA PHE A 18 7.35 -1.58 1.44
C PHE A 18 6.28 -1.78 0.36
N ILE A 19 5.08 -2.23 0.74
CA ILE A 19 3.93 -2.35 -0.17
C ILE A 19 3.56 -0.99 -0.77
N GLY A 20 3.53 0.07 0.05
CA GLY A 20 3.24 1.42 -0.42
C GLY A 20 4.26 1.93 -1.44
N VAL A 21 5.56 1.74 -1.17
CA VAL A 21 6.65 2.12 -2.08
C VAL A 21 6.57 1.33 -3.38
N LEU A 22 6.32 0.02 -3.33
CA LEU A 22 6.13 -0.81 -4.52
C LEU A 22 4.92 -0.36 -5.35
N GLY A 23 3.79 -0.06 -4.70
CA GLY A 23 2.61 0.45 -5.39
C GLY A 23 2.89 1.80 -6.08
N LEU A 24 3.64 2.68 -5.43
CA LEU A 24 4.01 3.98 -5.98
C LEU A 24 4.99 3.84 -7.15
N TRP A 25 5.96 2.94 -7.02
CA TRP A 25 6.88 2.60 -8.11
C TRP A 25 6.13 2.06 -9.33
N LEU A 26 5.22 1.09 -9.13
CA LEU A 26 4.39 0.54 -10.20
C LEU A 26 3.53 1.60 -10.87
N LEU A 27 2.98 2.54 -10.09
CA LEU A 27 2.22 3.66 -10.63
C LEU A 27 3.10 4.51 -11.57
N VAL A 28 4.30 4.90 -11.12
CA VAL A 28 5.22 5.71 -11.92
C VAL A 28 5.70 4.94 -13.15
N ALA A 29 6.07 3.67 -13.02
CA ALA A 29 6.51 2.84 -14.14
C ALA A 29 5.42 2.71 -15.20
N ASN A 30 4.18 2.39 -14.78
CA ASN A 30 3.01 2.30 -15.67
C ASN A 30 2.72 3.62 -16.38
N LEU A 31 2.88 4.75 -15.69
CA LEU A 31 2.71 6.08 -16.27
C LEU A 31 3.81 6.40 -17.29
N VAL A 32 5.07 6.07 -17.00
CA VAL A 32 6.21 6.33 -17.90
C VAL A 32 6.17 5.44 -19.14
N GLU A 33 5.96 4.13 -18.97
CA GLU A 33 5.87 3.18 -20.08
C GLU A 33 4.58 3.40 -20.88
N GLY A 34 3.47 3.67 -20.19
CA GLY A 34 2.18 3.87 -20.82
C GLY A 34 2.02 5.17 -21.59
N PHE A 35 2.85 6.19 -21.32
CA PHE A 35 2.77 7.49 -22.02
C PHE A 35 3.25 7.41 -23.48
N GLY A 36 4.24 6.56 -23.77
CA GLY A 36 4.78 6.38 -25.12
C GLY A 36 3.81 5.69 -26.08
N ASP A 37 3.03 4.74 -25.55
CA ASP A 37 2.08 3.91 -26.31
C ASP A 37 0.60 4.34 -26.10
N PHE A 38 0.39 5.55 -25.56
CA PHE A 38 -0.93 6.00 -25.17
C PHE A 38 -1.85 6.20 -26.39
N ASN A 39 -2.85 5.32 -26.53
CA ASN A 39 -3.90 5.45 -27.52
C ASN A 39 -5.21 5.96 -26.85
N PRO A 40 -5.73 7.14 -27.23
CA PRO A 40 -6.92 7.74 -26.62
C PRO A 40 -8.18 6.85 -26.70
N SER A 41 -8.23 5.93 -27.67
CA SER A 41 -9.30 4.96 -27.84
C SER A 41 -9.48 4.01 -26.64
N TYR A 42 -8.43 3.83 -25.83
CA TYR A 42 -8.38 2.88 -24.71
C TYR A 42 -8.23 3.57 -23.34
N ILE A 43 -8.57 4.85 -23.24
CA ILE A 43 -8.33 5.68 -22.04
C ILE A 43 -8.90 5.06 -20.76
N ALA A 44 -10.10 4.48 -20.82
CA ALA A 44 -10.76 3.88 -19.67
C ALA A 44 -10.04 2.60 -19.20
N TYR A 45 -9.62 1.75 -20.14
CA TYR A 45 -8.85 0.55 -19.84
C TYR A 45 -7.47 0.91 -19.28
N PHE A 46 -6.82 1.92 -19.87
CA PHE A 46 -5.56 2.47 -19.38
C PHE A 46 -5.68 2.97 -17.94
N LEU A 47 -6.68 3.80 -17.64
CA LEU A 47 -6.87 4.34 -16.28
C LEU A 47 -7.12 3.24 -15.24
N VAL A 48 -7.91 2.21 -15.56
CA VAL A 48 -8.18 1.14 -14.60
C VAL A 48 -6.93 0.27 -14.36
N ASN A 49 -6.25 -0.13 -15.43
CA ASN A 49 -5.19 -1.12 -15.32
C ASN A 49 -3.83 -0.51 -14.95
N GLN A 50 -3.52 0.66 -15.50
CA GLN A 50 -2.24 1.36 -15.30
C GLN A 50 -2.25 2.24 -14.05
N VAL A 51 -3.41 2.80 -13.67
CA VAL A 51 -3.52 3.76 -12.56
C VAL A 51 -4.27 3.18 -11.36
N ALA A 52 -5.50 2.68 -11.53
CA ALA A 52 -6.33 2.29 -10.39
C ALA A 52 -5.75 1.10 -9.60
N ARG A 53 -5.23 0.07 -10.28
CA ARG A 53 -4.59 -1.09 -9.64
C ARG A 53 -3.40 -0.73 -8.73
N PRO A 54 -2.36 -0.02 -9.22
CA PRO A 54 -1.26 0.39 -8.34
C PRO A 54 -1.72 1.39 -7.28
N LEU A 55 -2.72 2.24 -7.56
CA LEU A 55 -3.31 3.13 -6.56
C LEU A 55 -3.96 2.34 -5.40
N ILE A 56 -4.66 1.24 -5.69
CA ILE A 56 -5.22 0.34 -4.68
C ILE A 56 -4.10 -0.23 -3.79
N ALA A 57 -2.97 -0.64 -4.37
CA ALA A 57 -1.83 -1.13 -3.60
C ALA A 57 -1.25 -0.05 -2.67
N VAL A 58 -1.13 1.19 -3.16
CA VAL A 58 -0.70 2.34 -2.32
C VAL A 58 -1.69 2.58 -1.18
N VAL A 59 -2.99 2.60 -1.47
CA VAL A 59 -4.03 2.81 -0.46
C VAL A 59 -4.02 1.69 0.58
N LEU A 60 -3.90 0.43 0.16
CA LEU A 60 -3.79 -0.70 1.08
C LEU A 60 -2.54 -0.61 1.97
N GLY A 61 -1.40 -0.21 1.43
CA GLY A 61 -0.18 0.05 2.20
C GLY A 61 -0.39 1.15 3.26
N LEU A 62 -1.01 2.27 2.87
CA LEU A 62 -1.32 3.37 3.79
C LEU A 62 -2.32 2.95 4.88
N LEU A 63 -3.36 2.20 4.53
CA LEU A 63 -4.33 1.67 5.48
C LEU A 63 -3.64 0.70 6.46
N LEU A 64 -2.85 -0.26 5.98
CA LEU A 64 -2.08 -1.17 6.84
C LEU A 64 -1.18 -0.40 7.80
N TRP A 65 -0.50 0.65 7.33
CA TRP A 65 0.35 1.48 8.17
C TRP A 65 -0.46 2.24 9.24
N ALA A 66 -1.56 2.90 8.84
CA ALA A 66 -2.42 3.66 9.75
C ALA A 66 -3.10 2.78 10.80
N PHE A 67 -3.58 1.60 10.39
CA PHE A 67 -4.29 0.66 11.27
C PHE A 67 -3.35 -0.25 12.08
N SER A 68 -2.05 -0.35 11.75
CA SER A 68 -1.07 -1.13 12.52
C SER A 68 -1.01 -0.75 14.01
N GLY A 69 -1.14 0.56 14.31
CA GLY A 69 -1.14 1.10 15.66
C GLY A 69 -2.37 0.68 16.49
N PRO A 70 -3.60 1.03 16.06
CA PRO A 70 -4.82 0.64 16.77
C PRO A 70 -5.01 -0.88 16.82
N LEU A 71 -4.66 -1.63 15.76
CA LEU A 71 -4.70 -3.10 15.77
C LEU A 71 -3.74 -3.67 16.81
N GLY A 72 -2.52 -3.14 16.90
CA GLY A 72 -1.56 -3.54 17.93
C GLY A 72 -2.02 -3.24 19.36
N ARG A 73 -2.77 -2.15 19.57
CA ARG A 73 -3.37 -1.82 20.87
C ARG A 73 -4.59 -2.69 21.21
N LEU A 74 -5.44 -3.01 20.22
CA LEU A 74 -6.61 -3.87 20.40
C LEU A 74 -6.19 -5.32 20.72
N LEU A 75 -5.26 -5.87 19.93
CA LEU A 75 -4.74 -7.22 20.14
C LEU A 75 -3.95 -7.32 21.45
N GLY A 76 -3.21 -6.27 21.82
CA GLY A 76 -2.50 -6.21 23.10
C GLY A 76 -3.42 -6.05 24.33
N ARG A 77 -4.67 -5.61 24.15
CA ARG A 77 -5.69 -5.52 25.22
C ARG A 77 -6.54 -6.79 25.36
N GLY A 78 -6.72 -7.54 24.28
CA GLY A 78 -7.42 -8.84 24.33
C GLY A 78 -6.58 -9.99 24.90
N LEU A 79 -5.27 -9.77 25.08
CA LEU A 79 -4.31 -10.74 25.63
C LEU A 79 -3.87 -10.43 27.08
N SER A 80 -4.47 -9.42 27.73
CA SER A 80 -4.30 -9.14 29.17
C SER A 80 -5.54 -9.52 29.95
#